data_AF-A0A7K9JJS3-F1
#
_entry.id   AF-A0A7K9JJS3-F1
#
_cell.length_a   1.000
_cell.length_b   1.000
_cell.length_c   1.000
_cell.angle_alpha   90.00
_cell.angle_beta   90.00
_cell.angle_gamma   90.00
#
_symmetry.space_group_name_H-M   'P 1'
#
loop_
_entity.id
_entity.type
_entity.pdbx_description
1 polymer ?
#
loop_
_entity_poly.entity_id
_entity_poly.type
_entity_poly.pdbx_seq_one_letter_code
_entity_poly.pdbx_strand_id
1 'polypeptide(L)'
;VSPPPQDSDSDSEGEGLWGEGRLCPAPGPTLAQAGSVRAGLRSLTLKAAELEELQERLLGTALPPHELHQDLQRLRDEIQELTREIRAGLRGLEPPKEDEESPNSIGTRVRRTQVG
;
A
#
# COMPACT_ATOMS: atom_id res chain seq x y z
N VAL A 1 -68.93 31.78 -10.86
CA VAL A 1 -68.76 30.41 -11.43
C VAL A 1 -67.56 30.47 -12.38
N SER A 2 -66.49 29.72 -12.02
CA SER A 2 -65.21 29.36 -12.71
C SER A 2 -64.37 30.38 -13.51
N PRO A 3 -63.03 30.21 -13.61
CA PRO A 3 -62.07 29.53 -12.72
C PRO A 3 -60.80 30.38 -12.41
N PRO A 4 -59.94 29.99 -11.44
CA PRO A 4 -58.56 30.46 -11.33
C PRO A 4 -57.61 29.67 -12.25
N PRO A 5 -56.45 30.25 -12.64
CA PRO A 5 -55.45 29.55 -13.44
C PRO A 5 -54.73 28.47 -12.62
N GLN A 6 -54.55 27.31 -13.26
CA GLN A 6 -53.62 26.28 -12.83
C GLN A 6 -52.22 26.70 -13.30
N ASP A 7 -51.29 26.86 -12.37
CA ASP A 7 -49.88 26.59 -12.64
C ASP A 7 -49.47 25.45 -11.72
N SER A 8 -49.07 24.38 -12.37
CA SER A 8 -48.52 23.16 -11.80
C SER A 8 -47.05 23.39 -11.47
N ASP A 9 -46.68 23.29 -10.20
CA ASP A 9 -45.32 22.95 -9.77
C ASP A 9 -45.50 21.83 -8.73
N SER A 10 -45.62 20.58 -9.18
CA SER A 10 -44.50 19.66 -9.44
C SER A 10 -43.80 19.25 -8.14
N ASP A 11 -44.16 18.05 -7.69
CA ASP A 11 -43.51 17.27 -6.64
C ASP A 11 -41.99 17.28 -6.78
N SER A 12 -41.29 17.51 -5.68
CA SER A 12 -40.09 16.74 -5.39
C SER A 12 -39.81 16.81 -3.90
N GLU A 13 -40.40 15.86 -3.19
CA GLU A 13 -39.93 15.44 -1.88
C GLU A 13 -38.45 15.07 -2.07
N GLY A 14 -37.56 15.85 -1.46
CA GLY A 14 -36.14 15.56 -1.37
C GLY A 14 -35.91 14.36 -0.45
N GLU A 15 -36.35 13.20 -0.90
CA GLU A 15 -36.08 11.91 -0.30
C GLU A 15 -34.57 11.71 -0.24
N GLY A 16 -34.09 11.34 0.95
CA GLY A 16 -32.68 11.22 1.25
C GLY A 16 -31.97 10.25 0.34
N LEU A 17 -31.00 10.77 -0.43
CA LEU A 17 -30.00 9.94 -1.10
C LEU A 17 -28.75 9.79 -0.21
N TRP A 18 -28.92 9.32 1.02
CA TRP A 18 -27.89 8.54 1.71
C TRP A 18 -28.13 7.05 1.45
N GLY A 19 -28.40 6.74 0.19
CA GLY A 19 -28.67 5.40 -0.30
C GLY A 19 -27.67 5.06 -1.39
N GLU A 20 -26.43 4.80 -1.00
CA GLU A 20 -25.62 3.77 -1.66
C GLU A 20 -24.41 3.54 -0.77
N GLY A 21 -24.33 2.31 -0.25
CA GLY A 21 -23.15 1.83 0.43
C GLY A 21 -21.94 2.16 -0.43
N ARG A 22 -21.15 3.13 0.02
CA ARG A 22 -19.87 3.49 -0.57
C ARG A 22 -19.02 2.23 -0.49
N LEU A 23 -19.13 1.39 -1.52
CA LEU A 23 -18.18 0.35 -1.84
C LEU A 23 -16.83 1.04 -1.74
N CYS A 24 -16.06 0.67 -0.72
CA CYS A 24 -14.73 1.19 -0.53
C CYS A 24 -14.04 1.10 -1.89
N PRO A 25 -13.55 2.21 -2.47
CA PRO A 25 -12.84 2.13 -3.73
C PRO A 25 -11.72 1.11 -3.53
N ALA A 26 -11.61 0.14 -4.44
CA ALA A 26 -10.59 -0.90 -4.38
C ALA A 26 -9.25 -0.23 -4.06
N PRO A 27 -8.46 -0.77 -3.12
CA PRO A 27 -7.21 -0.14 -2.73
C PRO A 27 -6.41 0.14 -4.00
N GLY A 28 -6.04 1.41 -4.20
CA GLY A 28 -5.20 1.79 -5.32
C GLY A 28 -3.93 0.93 -5.34
N PRO A 29 -3.26 0.79 -6.50
CA PRO A 29 -2.11 -0.10 -6.66
C PRO A 29 -1.02 0.15 -5.59
N THR A 30 -0.85 1.40 -5.17
CA THR A 30 0.06 1.81 -4.08
C THR A 30 -0.36 1.30 -2.71
N LEU A 31 -1.66 1.35 -2.37
CA LEU A 31 -2.19 0.82 -1.10
C LEU A 31 -2.12 -0.70 -1.07
N ALA A 32 -2.40 -1.38 -2.19
CA ALA A 32 -2.24 -2.82 -2.31
C ALA A 32 -0.77 -3.24 -2.11
N GLN A 33 0.17 -2.54 -2.76
CA GLN A 33 1.60 -2.77 -2.60
C GLN A 33 2.08 -2.49 -1.16
N ALA A 34 1.63 -1.42 -0.53
CA ALA A 34 1.91 -1.15 0.89
C ALA A 34 1.33 -2.22 1.82
N GLY A 35 0.16 -2.78 1.47
CA GLY A 35 -0.42 -3.94 2.14
C GLY A 35 0.48 -5.18 2.05
N SER A 36 0.98 -5.47 0.84
CA SER A 36 1.91 -6.57 0.58
C SER A 36 3.23 -6.42 1.34
N VAL A 37 3.86 -5.23 1.29
CA VAL A 37 5.08 -4.93 2.05
C VAL A 37 4.86 -5.15 3.56
N ARG A 38 3.73 -4.69 4.10
CA ARG A 38 3.39 -4.88 5.51
C ARG A 38 3.19 -6.35 5.88
N ALA A 39 2.57 -7.14 4.99
CA ALA A 39 2.43 -8.58 5.18
C ALA A 39 3.80 -9.27 5.14
N GLY A 40 4.68 -8.90 4.20
CA GLY A 40 6.05 -9.36 4.12
C GLY A 40 6.84 -9.07 5.40
N LEU A 41 6.75 -7.85 5.93
CA LEU A 41 7.39 -7.47 7.20
C LEU A 41 6.91 -8.31 8.38
N ARG A 42 5.60 -8.60 8.49
CA ARG A 42 5.09 -9.51 9.52
C ARG A 42 5.65 -10.93 9.37
N SER A 43 5.71 -11.45 8.14
CA SER A 43 6.29 -12.76 7.84
C SER A 43 7.78 -12.81 8.20
N LEU A 44 8.52 -11.74 7.90
CA LEU A 44 9.93 -11.59 8.25
C LEU A 44 10.14 -11.63 9.77
N THR A 45 9.29 -10.94 10.56
CA THR A 45 9.34 -10.99 12.02
C THR A 45 9.13 -12.41 12.55
N LEU A 46 8.14 -13.14 12.02
CA LEU A 46 7.86 -14.52 12.45
C LEU A 46 9.05 -15.45 12.14
N LYS A 47 9.63 -15.34 10.95
CA LYS A 47 10.79 -16.16 10.56
C LYS A 47 12.05 -15.80 11.34
N ALA A 48 12.24 -14.54 11.70
CA ALA A 48 13.35 -14.14 12.55
C ALA A 48 13.24 -14.76 13.95
N ALA A 49 12.03 -14.80 14.52
CA ALA A 49 11.79 -15.48 15.80
C ALA A 49 12.03 -17.00 15.68
N GLU A 50 11.55 -17.64 14.62
CA GLU A 50 11.82 -19.06 14.35
C GLU A 50 13.33 -19.34 14.20
N LEU A 51 14.07 -18.41 13.59
CA LEU A 51 15.52 -18.52 13.44
C LEU A 51 16.24 -18.45 14.79
N GLU A 52 15.82 -17.52 15.66
CA GLU A 52 16.32 -17.42 17.03
C GLU A 52 16.06 -18.71 17.80
N GLU A 53 14.84 -19.24 17.78
CA GLU A 53 14.48 -20.50 18.46
C GLU A 53 15.33 -21.69 17.95
N LEU A 54 15.52 -21.81 16.63
CA LEU A 54 16.34 -22.86 16.05
C LEU A 54 17.83 -22.73 16.44
N GLN A 55 18.34 -21.51 16.52
CA GLN A 55 19.72 -21.25 16.96
C GLN A 55 19.91 -21.59 18.43
N GLU A 56 18.97 -21.20 19.30
CA GLU A 56 19.00 -21.57 20.72
C GLU A 56 18.98 -23.09 20.89
N ARG A 57 18.11 -23.78 20.15
CA ARG A 57 18.05 -25.24 20.15
C ARG A 57 19.35 -25.89 19.68
N LEU A 58 19.97 -25.35 18.64
CA LEU A 58 21.26 -25.82 18.12
C LEU A 58 22.36 -25.71 19.19
N LEU A 59 22.46 -24.54 19.84
CA LEU A 59 23.46 -24.28 20.87
C LEU A 59 23.22 -25.11 22.15
N GLY A 60 21.95 -25.39 22.47
CA GLY A 60 21.58 -26.24 23.62
C GLY A 60 21.75 -27.74 23.39
N THR A 61 21.97 -28.19 22.15
CA THR A 61 22.10 -29.61 21.83
C THR A 61 23.58 -29.98 21.69
N ALA A 62 24.08 -30.86 22.57
CA ALA A 62 25.51 -31.23 22.62
C ALA A 62 26.06 -31.85 21.32
N LEU A 63 25.21 -32.54 20.55
CA LEU A 63 25.52 -33.04 19.21
C LEU A 63 24.30 -32.84 18.31
N PRO A 64 24.19 -31.67 17.65
CA PRO A 64 22.98 -31.35 16.90
C PRO A 64 22.86 -32.20 15.62
N PRO A 65 21.63 -32.62 15.27
CA PRO A 65 21.39 -33.40 14.06
C PRO A 65 21.68 -32.59 12.79
N HIS A 66 21.97 -33.27 11.68
CA HIS A 66 22.29 -32.59 10.41
C HIS A 66 21.07 -31.82 9.86
N GLU A 67 19.88 -32.37 10.06
CA GLU A 67 18.59 -31.79 9.71
C GLU A 67 18.41 -30.41 10.33
N LEU A 68 18.85 -30.21 11.58
CA LEU A 68 18.76 -28.91 12.25
C LEU A 68 19.61 -27.84 11.56
N HIS A 69 20.73 -28.24 10.95
CA HIS A 69 21.56 -27.32 10.16
C HIS A 69 20.91 -27.01 8.81
N GLN A 70 20.25 -28.00 8.19
CA GLN A 70 19.51 -27.79 6.95
C GLN A 70 18.33 -26.83 7.17
N ASP A 71 17.59 -27.00 8.27
CA ASP A 71 16.49 -26.12 8.65
C ASP A 71 16.97 -24.68 8.86
N LEU A 72 18.10 -24.47 9.55
CA LEU A 72 18.71 -23.15 9.72
C LEU A 72 19.11 -22.50 8.39
N GLN A 73 19.72 -23.27 7.48
CA GLN A 73 20.10 -22.77 6.17
C GLN A 73 18.87 -22.39 5.35
N ARG A 74 17.86 -23.26 5.33
CA ARG A 74 16.59 -23.00 4.64
C ARG A 74 15.95 -21.71 5.16
N LEU A 75 15.83 -21.56 6.47
CA LEU A 75 15.17 -20.40 7.06
C LEU A 75 15.94 -19.10 6.78
N ARG A 76 17.28 -19.15 6.81
CA ARG A 76 18.12 -18.02 6.39
C ARG A 76 17.86 -17.64 4.94
N ASP A 77 17.78 -18.62 4.04
CA ASP A 77 17.59 -18.37 2.61
C ASP A 77 16.18 -17.80 2.34
N GLU A 78 15.15 -18.31 3.03
CA GLU A 78 13.78 -17.75 3.00
C GLU A 78 13.73 -16.30 3.52
N ILE A 79 14.45 -15.99 4.61
CA ILE A 79 14.58 -14.61 5.16
C ILE A 79 15.27 -13.69 4.15
N GLN A 80 16.32 -14.16 3.47
CA GLN A 80 17.02 -13.37 2.46
C GLN A 80 16.11 -13.04 1.28
N GLU A 81 15.33 -14.02 0.82
CA GLU A 81 14.41 -13.80 -0.30
C GLU A 81 13.29 -12.83 0.07
N LEU A 82 12.64 -13.04 1.22
CA LEU A 82 11.64 -12.08 1.74
C LEU A 82 12.19 -10.67 1.89
N THR A 83 13.44 -10.54 2.35
CA THR A 83 14.10 -9.23 2.46
C THR A 83 14.26 -8.56 1.08
N ARG A 84 14.59 -9.33 0.04
CA ARG A 84 14.70 -8.81 -1.34
C ARG A 84 13.34 -8.37 -1.87
N GLU A 85 12.31 -9.19 -1.67
CA GLU A 85 10.93 -8.89 -2.07
C GLU A 85 10.42 -7.61 -1.38
N ILE A 86 10.62 -7.49 -0.06
CA ILE A 86 10.24 -6.30 0.71
C ILE A 86 10.96 -5.06 0.17
N ARG A 87 12.27 -5.14 -0.08
CA ARG A 87 13.05 -4.02 -0.65
C ARG A 87 12.56 -3.63 -2.04
N ALA A 88 12.22 -4.59 -2.89
CA ALA A 88 11.64 -4.33 -4.21
C ALA A 88 10.26 -3.66 -4.09
N GLY A 89 9.42 -4.16 -3.18
CA GLY A 89 8.12 -3.58 -2.85
C GLY A 89 8.24 -2.14 -2.35
N LEU A 90 9.19 -1.85 -1.46
CA LEU A 90 9.47 -0.50 -0.96
C LEU A 90 9.93 0.46 -2.07
N ARG A 91 10.81 0.01 -2.98
CA ARG A 91 11.23 0.83 -4.12
C ARG A 91 10.07 1.22 -5.04
N GLY A 92 9.09 0.32 -5.24
CA GLY A 92 7.90 0.65 -6.03
C GLY A 92 6.90 1.58 -5.31
N LEU A 93 7.07 1.80 -4.00
CA LEU A 93 6.33 2.80 -3.23
C LEU A 93 7.08 4.13 -3.13
N GLU A 94 8.33 4.20 -3.57
CA GLU A 94 9.10 5.45 -3.59
C GLU A 94 8.39 6.42 -4.53
N PRO A 95 8.04 7.64 -4.07
CA PRO A 95 7.48 8.64 -4.96
C PRO A 95 8.49 8.91 -6.08
N PRO A 96 8.03 9.13 -7.33
CA PRO A 96 8.93 9.55 -8.38
C PRO A 96 9.68 10.80 -7.89
N LYS A 97 11.00 10.81 -8.06
CA LYS A 97 11.81 12.01 -7.82
C LYS A 97 11.14 13.15 -8.57
N GLU A 98 10.82 14.23 -7.87
CA GLU A 98 10.20 15.42 -8.46
C GLU A 98 11.14 16.02 -9.52
N ASP A 99 11.07 15.51 -10.74
CA ASP A 99 11.53 16.20 -11.94
C ASP A 99 10.28 16.58 -12.73
N GLU A 100 9.49 17.50 -12.18
CA GLU A 100 8.59 18.31 -13.00
C GLU A 100 8.31 19.61 -12.26
N GLU A 101 9.11 20.62 -12.62
CA GLU A 101 8.92 22.02 -12.27
C GLU A 101 7.43 22.34 -12.39
N SER A 102 6.77 22.58 -11.25
CA SER A 102 5.31 22.71 -11.21
C SER A 102 4.82 23.65 -12.32
N PRO A 103 3.69 23.38 -12.99
CA PRO A 103 3.20 24.24 -14.07
C PRO A 103 2.88 25.67 -13.59
N ASN A 104 2.88 25.89 -12.26
CA ASN A 104 2.71 27.18 -11.61
C ASN A 104 4.00 27.74 -10.98
N SER A 105 5.16 27.18 -11.32
CA SER A 105 6.47 27.72 -10.96
C SER A 105 6.60 29.15 -11.49
N ILE A 106 7.21 30.02 -10.68
CA ILE A 106 7.54 31.38 -11.10
C ILE A 106 8.40 31.33 -12.38
N GLY A 107 9.29 30.34 -12.51
CA GLY A 107 10.15 30.13 -13.67
C GLY A 107 9.39 29.80 -14.96
N THR A 108 8.30 29.02 -14.88
CA THR A 108 7.42 28.74 -16.03
C THR A 108 6.56 29.95 -16.38
N ARG A 109 6.11 30.73 -15.39
CA ARG A 109 5.37 31.98 -15.61
C ARG A 109 6.24 33.06 -16.26
N VAL A 110 7.47 33.27 -15.79
CA VAL A 110 8.42 34.26 -16.35
C VAL A 110 8.79 33.92 -17.79
N ARG A 111 9.10 32.65 -18.07
CA ARG A 111 9.38 32.19 -19.44
C ARG A 111 8.19 32.41 -20.39
N ARG A 112 6.95 32.22 -19.92
CA ARG A 112 5.73 32.50 -20.69
C ARG A 112 5.53 33.99 -20.99
N THR A 113 5.96 34.88 -20.09
CA THR A 113 5.86 36.34 -20.31
C THR A 113 7.00 36.93 -21.15
N GLN A 114 8.11 36.20 -21.33
CA GLN A 114 9.28 36.65 -22.08
C GLN A 114 9.33 36.17 -23.53
N VAL A 115 8.52 35.17 -23.91
CA VAL A 115 8.36 34.77 -25.32
C VAL A 115 7.45 35.78 -26.04
N GLY A 116 8.07 36.89 -26.46
CA GLY A 116 7.56 37.80 -27.48
C GLY A 116 8.24 37.51 -28.81
#